data_AF-A0A397F5G6-F1
#
_entry.id   AF-A0A397F5G6-F1
#
_cell.length_a   1.000
_cell.length_b   1.000
_cell.length_c   1.000
_cell.angle_alpha   90.00
_cell.angle_beta   90.00
_cell.angle_gamma   90.00
#
_symmetry.space_group_name_H-M   'P 1'
#
loop_
_entity.id
_entity.type
_entity.pdbx_description
1 polymer ?
#
loop_
_entity_poly.entity_id
_entity_poly.type
_entity_poly.pdbx_seq_one_letter_code
_entity_poly.pdbx_strand_id
1 'polypeptide(L)'
;YSIAQAKLEAFDQTYAQGSRDQVPLVNDFEDWKTGVHHWTVPLDWKAPVQFNLDTFALPILGSLELTAGTIYIDTTAAVISGDVSFQGLLLQTPHRTVVAVFNFLTLRLVKLKGTHALSLLCRSSIVINTALASSPGTLGGFPGGGGLSQHNMNGPGSSSLRVYSHTIRTSGQLDPTVQEIQTSVALGQTMRGTFTLSDGFRVTGRIPYDASAQDMTAFLEIGLGTGSVRVTRVGHDMAVHGRTWRVTFLTALGNVPLLAPTSYLTGLKSTVQTRLVRVGNQLSGGFYLQFWDKLSTFLPYNITATDMEHALQTSFRGFIHSVTVVKDIPSTY
;
A
#
# COMPACT_ATOMS: atom_id res chain seq x y z
N TYR A 1 34.65 40.72 -20.32
CA TYR A 1 34.73 40.90 -18.86
C TYR A 1 35.47 39.72 -18.28
N SER A 2 36.51 39.94 -17.48
CA SER A 2 37.24 38.89 -16.77
C SER A 2 36.57 38.67 -15.42
N ILE A 3 35.98 37.50 -15.19
CA ILE A 3 35.41 37.12 -13.89
C ILE A 3 36.59 36.77 -12.97
N ALA A 4 36.90 37.64 -12.02
CA ALA A 4 38.05 37.48 -11.12
C ALA A 4 37.82 36.40 -10.03
N GLN A 5 36.56 36.15 -9.66
CA GLN A 5 36.20 35.07 -8.73
C GLN A 5 34.69 34.80 -8.80
N ALA A 6 34.30 33.54 -8.99
CA ALA A 6 32.92 33.09 -8.79
C ALA A 6 32.84 32.45 -7.40
N LYS A 7 32.02 33.02 -6.51
CA LYS A 7 31.74 32.42 -5.20
C LYS A 7 30.53 31.51 -5.37
N LEU A 8 30.76 30.20 -5.29
CA LEU A 8 29.69 29.20 -5.25
C LEU A 8 29.16 29.13 -3.81
N GLU A 9 27.93 29.59 -3.59
CA GLU A 9 27.25 29.43 -2.30
C GLU A 9 26.24 28.28 -2.42
N ALA A 10 26.42 27.24 -1.60
CA ALA A 10 25.49 26.12 -1.48
C ALA A 10 24.58 26.34 -0.26
N PHE A 11 23.27 26.25 -0.44
CA PHE A 11 22.30 26.39 0.64
C PHE A 11 22.01 25.02 1.26
N ASP A 12 22.37 24.86 2.54
CA ASP A 12 22.26 23.62 3.30
C ASP A 12 20.87 23.47 3.98
N GLN A 13 20.28 22.27 3.89
CA GLN A 13 19.37 21.73 4.92
C GLN A 13 20.04 20.49 5.54
N THR A 14 20.03 20.40 6.88
CA THR A 14 20.68 19.34 7.67
C THR A 14 19.92 18.01 7.58
N TYR A 15 20.67 16.90 7.45
CA TYR A 15 20.15 15.52 7.43
C TYR A 15 20.58 14.74 8.68
N ALA A 16 19.72 13.83 9.15
CA ALA A 16 19.96 13.03 10.35
C ALA A 16 20.83 11.77 10.13
N GLN A 17 21.02 11.29 8.88
CA GLN A 17 21.75 10.02 8.60
C GLN A 17 22.50 9.98 7.25
N GLY A 18 22.81 11.12 6.61
CA GLY A 18 23.51 11.14 5.32
C GLY A 18 25.04 11.14 5.45
N SER A 19 25.74 10.27 4.73
CA SER A 19 27.17 10.46 4.42
C SER A 19 27.30 11.52 3.33
N ARG A 20 28.22 12.48 3.48
CA ARG A 20 28.54 13.49 2.45
C ARG A 20 29.86 13.14 1.79
N ASP A 21 29.81 12.78 0.52
CA ASP A 21 31.00 12.70 -0.33
C ASP A 21 31.04 13.91 -1.26
N GLN A 22 32.07 14.74 -1.12
CA GLN A 22 32.29 15.87 -2.01
C GLN A 22 32.81 15.32 -3.35
N VAL A 23 31.94 15.17 -4.34
CA VAL A 23 32.36 14.90 -5.71
C VAL A 23 32.76 16.24 -6.33
N PRO A 24 34.03 16.44 -6.75
CA PRO A 24 34.48 17.69 -7.35
C PRO A 24 33.70 17.96 -8.64
N LEU A 25 32.75 18.88 -8.54
CA LEU A 25 31.79 19.25 -9.57
C LEU A 25 32.45 20.22 -10.57
N VAL A 26 33.54 19.78 -11.22
CA VAL A 26 34.19 20.49 -12.33
C VAL A 26 35.11 19.61 -13.20
N ASN A 27 35.21 18.29 -12.98
CA ASN A 27 36.24 17.47 -13.65
C ASN A 27 35.77 16.49 -14.73
N ASP A 28 34.48 16.40 -15.11
CA ASP A 28 34.05 15.28 -15.96
C ASP A 28 33.21 15.57 -17.21
N PHE A 29 33.15 16.83 -17.67
CA PHE A 29 32.68 17.10 -19.03
C PHE A 29 33.82 17.71 -19.86
N GLU A 30 34.36 16.89 -20.77
CA GLU A 30 35.09 17.25 -22.01
C GLU A 30 36.61 16.97 -22.13
N ASP A 31 37.33 16.29 -21.22
CA ASP A 31 38.68 15.81 -21.60
C ASP A 31 39.17 14.57 -20.83
N TRP A 32 39.18 13.42 -21.50
CA TRP A 32 39.79 12.19 -21.01
C TRP A 32 41.28 12.20 -21.37
N LYS A 33 42.07 12.95 -20.60
CA LYS A 33 43.53 12.79 -20.60
C LYS A 33 44.03 12.26 -19.27
N THR A 34 45.04 11.40 -19.40
CA THR A 34 45.78 10.73 -18.31
C THR A 34 46.18 11.71 -17.21
N GLY A 35 45.79 11.43 -15.96
CA GLY A 35 46.31 12.16 -14.80
C GLY A 35 45.39 12.38 -13.60
N VAL A 36 44.37 11.55 -13.36
CA VAL A 36 43.61 11.62 -12.10
C VAL A 36 44.41 10.90 -11.00
N HIS A 37 44.77 11.63 -9.94
CA HIS A 37 45.67 11.16 -8.88
C HIS A 37 45.20 9.80 -8.30
N HIS A 38 46.08 8.80 -8.34
CA HIS A 38 45.89 7.38 -7.93
C HIS A 38 45.02 6.46 -8.81
N TRP A 39 44.45 6.93 -9.92
CA TRP A 39 43.74 6.04 -10.86
C TRP A 39 44.55 5.93 -12.16
N THR A 40 45.27 4.82 -12.32
CA THR A 40 45.92 4.46 -13.57
C THR A 40 45.06 3.43 -14.28
N VAL A 41 44.52 3.80 -15.45
CA VAL A 41 44.03 2.81 -16.41
C VAL A 41 45.24 2.26 -17.17
N PRO A 42 45.32 0.94 -17.38
CA PRO A 42 46.34 0.34 -18.23
C PRO A 42 46.37 0.99 -19.62
N LEU A 43 47.55 1.07 -20.24
CA LEU A 43 47.73 1.68 -21.57
C LEU A 43 46.94 0.96 -22.69
N ASP A 44 46.52 -0.27 -22.44
CA ASP A 44 45.68 -1.09 -23.30
C ASP A 44 44.18 -0.98 -22.99
N TRP A 45 43.79 -0.12 -22.03
CA TRP A 45 42.39 0.14 -21.75
C TRP A 45 41.72 0.77 -22.96
N LYS A 46 40.73 0.06 -23.51
CA LYS A 46 39.82 0.60 -24.50
C LYS A 46 38.58 1.11 -23.78
N ALA A 47 38.13 2.30 -24.16
CA ALA A 47 36.87 2.83 -23.66
C ALA A 47 35.76 1.80 -23.85
N PRO A 48 34.93 1.52 -22.82
CA PRO A 48 33.79 0.65 -22.98
C PRO A 48 32.87 1.21 -24.07
N VAL A 49 32.17 0.31 -24.77
CA VAL A 49 31.19 0.69 -25.79
C VAL A 49 30.20 1.68 -25.17
N GLN A 50 30.02 2.83 -25.81
CA GLN A 50 29.17 3.91 -25.31
C GLN A 50 27.75 3.37 -25.07
N PHE A 51 27.24 3.58 -23.85
CA PHE A 51 25.90 3.13 -23.46
C PHE A 51 24.76 3.92 -24.15
N ASN A 52 25.09 4.96 -24.92
CA ASN A 52 24.16 5.84 -25.66
C ASN A 52 23.05 6.46 -24.80
N LEU A 53 23.30 6.67 -23.50
CA LEU A 53 22.42 7.35 -22.56
C LEU A 53 22.95 8.76 -22.28
N ASP A 54 22.88 9.64 -23.28
CA ASP A 54 23.31 11.04 -23.17
C ASP A 54 22.11 11.96 -22.91
N THR A 55 22.22 12.82 -21.90
CA THR A 55 21.20 13.82 -21.53
C THR A 55 20.89 14.81 -22.65
N PHE A 56 21.84 15.07 -23.56
CA PHE A 56 21.68 15.96 -24.71
C PHE A 56 21.07 15.26 -25.92
N ALA A 57 21.28 13.95 -26.04
CA ALA A 57 20.70 13.13 -27.10
C ALA A 57 19.24 12.70 -26.83
N LEU A 58 18.77 12.83 -25.59
CA LEU A 58 17.44 12.37 -25.16
C LEU A 58 16.49 13.53 -24.84
N PRO A 59 15.17 13.39 -25.13
CA PRO A 59 14.19 14.44 -24.88
C PRO A 59 14.05 14.75 -23.38
N ILE A 60 13.86 16.02 -23.05
CA ILE A 60 13.62 16.47 -21.68
C ILE A 60 12.14 16.30 -21.35
N LEU A 61 11.86 15.68 -20.20
CA LEU A 61 10.51 15.49 -19.67
C LEU A 61 9.97 16.70 -18.88
N GLY A 62 10.82 17.69 -18.62
CA GLY A 62 10.54 18.88 -17.81
C GLY A 62 11.30 18.84 -16.48
N SER A 63 10.82 19.60 -15.51
CA SER A 63 11.29 19.55 -14.12
C SER A 63 10.32 18.76 -13.26
N LEU A 64 10.85 17.91 -12.38
CA LEU A 64 10.10 17.21 -11.35
C LEU A 64 10.44 17.83 -9.99
N GLU A 65 9.57 18.72 -9.52
CA GLU A 65 9.73 19.46 -8.26
C GLU A 65 8.51 19.23 -7.37
N LEU A 66 8.67 18.35 -6.38
CA LEU A 66 7.65 18.13 -5.35
C LEU A 66 8.24 18.43 -3.97
N THR A 67 7.58 19.30 -3.21
CA THR A 67 7.93 19.61 -1.82
C THR A 67 7.52 18.47 -0.87
N ALA A 68 6.43 17.76 -1.19
CA ALA A 68 5.97 16.54 -0.54
C ALA A 68 5.08 15.76 -1.53
N GLY A 69 5.07 14.42 -1.44
CA GLY A 69 4.23 13.59 -2.30
C GLY A 69 4.77 12.16 -2.44
N THR A 70 4.00 11.31 -3.10
CA THR A 70 4.41 9.95 -3.48
C THR A 70 4.40 9.81 -4.99
N ILE A 71 5.52 9.37 -5.54
CA ILE A 71 5.61 8.99 -6.95
C ILE A 71 6.14 7.57 -7.09
N TYR A 72 5.59 6.87 -8.08
CA TYR A 72 5.88 5.50 -8.44
C TYR A 72 6.50 5.49 -9.83
N ILE A 73 7.72 4.98 -9.94
CA ILE A 73 8.34 4.72 -11.25
C ILE A 73 8.10 3.26 -11.59
N ASP A 74 7.35 3.03 -12.67
CA ASP A 74 7.21 1.76 -13.35
C ASP A 74 8.29 1.67 -14.44
N THR A 75 9.35 0.91 -14.18
CA THR A 75 10.42 0.69 -15.15
C THR A 75 10.03 -0.27 -16.28
N THR A 76 8.95 -1.03 -16.11
CA THR A 76 8.43 -1.92 -17.15
C THR A 76 7.72 -1.13 -18.25
N ALA A 77 6.90 -0.16 -17.87
CA ALA A 77 6.19 0.73 -18.80
C ALA A 77 6.95 2.04 -19.12
N ALA A 78 8.06 2.30 -18.42
CA ALA A 78 8.73 3.61 -18.39
C ALA A 78 7.76 4.75 -18.04
N VAL A 79 6.95 4.57 -16.98
CA VAL A 79 5.96 5.55 -16.53
C VAL A 79 6.28 6.00 -15.11
N ILE A 80 6.22 7.31 -14.84
CA ILE A 80 6.09 7.86 -13.49
C ILE A 80 4.61 8.16 -13.25
N SER A 81 4.09 7.76 -12.10
CA SER A 81 2.69 8.00 -11.68
C SER A 81 2.60 8.36 -10.19
N GLY A 82 1.44 8.82 -9.74
CA GLY A 82 1.22 9.31 -8.37
C GLY A 82 0.73 10.75 -8.40
N ASP A 83 1.37 11.63 -7.62
CA ASP A 83 1.05 13.06 -7.59
C ASP A 83 1.45 13.81 -8.87
N VAL A 84 2.33 13.20 -9.68
CA VAL A 84 2.72 13.66 -11.01
C VAL A 84 2.77 12.47 -11.97
N SER A 85 2.67 12.77 -13.27
CA SER A 85 2.73 11.76 -14.33
C SER A 85 3.73 12.15 -15.40
N PHE A 86 4.66 11.26 -15.70
CA PHE A 86 5.63 11.43 -16.79
C PHE A 86 5.77 10.14 -17.58
N GLN A 87 5.87 10.27 -18.90
CA GLN A 87 6.22 9.16 -19.79
C GLN A 87 7.71 9.24 -20.12
N GLY A 88 8.47 8.26 -19.64
CA GLY A 88 9.86 8.06 -20.03
C GLY A 88 9.98 7.24 -21.32
N LEU A 89 11.22 6.86 -21.63
CA LEU A 89 11.55 6.05 -22.80
C LEU A 89 12.06 4.67 -22.38
N LEU A 90 11.70 3.63 -23.12
CA LEU A 90 12.36 2.33 -23.06
C LEU A 90 13.42 2.28 -24.14
N LEU A 91 14.69 2.27 -23.75
CA LEU A 91 15.82 2.18 -24.68
C LEU A 91 16.48 0.82 -24.57
N GLN A 92 16.84 0.25 -25.71
CA GLN A 92 17.57 -1.00 -25.77
C GLN A 92 19.06 -0.72 -25.98
N THR A 93 19.90 -1.18 -25.06
CA THR A 93 21.35 -1.10 -25.17
C THR A 93 21.88 -2.07 -26.24
N PRO A 94 23.12 -1.88 -26.75
CA PRO A 94 23.76 -2.81 -27.68
C PRO A 94 23.83 -4.26 -27.17
N HIS A 95 23.80 -4.46 -25.85
CA HIS A 95 23.78 -5.77 -25.19
C HIS A 95 22.37 -6.30 -24.90
N ARG A 96 21.35 -5.77 -25.59
CA ARG A 96 19.93 -6.18 -25.52
C ARG A 96 19.24 -5.97 -24.18
N THR A 97 19.77 -5.12 -23.32
CA THR A 97 19.06 -4.71 -22.10
C THR A 97 18.15 -3.53 -22.39
N VAL A 98 16.90 -3.69 -21.98
CA VAL A 98 15.91 -2.62 -21.98
C VAL A 98 16.09 -1.80 -20.69
N VAL A 99 16.21 -0.49 -20.85
CA VAL A 99 16.43 0.50 -19.79
C VAL A 99 15.28 1.49 -19.85
N ALA A 100 14.61 1.71 -18.72
CA ALA A 100 13.68 2.82 -18.57
C ALA A 100 14.47 4.10 -18.26
N VAL A 101 14.36 5.09 -19.13
CA VAL A 101 15.14 6.32 -19.09
C VAL A 101 14.22 7.50 -18.89
N PHE A 102 14.51 8.28 -17.85
CA PHE A 102 13.83 9.52 -17.56
C PHE A 102 14.85 10.66 -17.50
N ASN A 103 14.67 11.67 -18.33
CA ASN A 103 15.61 12.79 -18.46
C ASN A 103 14.93 14.09 -18.02
N PHE A 104 15.36 14.62 -16.88
CA PHE A 104 14.76 15.79 -16.24
C PHE A 104 15.71 16.99 -16.20
N LEU A 105 15.15 18.19 -16.04
CA LEU A 105 15.91 19.39 -15.69
C LEU A 105 16.35 19.37 -14.22
N THR A 106 15.47 18.91 -13.33
CA THR A 106 15.66 18.75 -11.88
C THR A 106 14.74 17.64 -11.34
N LEU A 107 15.15 16.93 -10.27
CA LEU A 107 14.41 15.77 -9.73
C LEU A 107 14.44 15.71 -8.20
N ARG A 108 13.26 15.47 -7.57
CA ARG A 108 13.07 15.24 -6.13
C ARG A 108 12.03 14.15 -5.79
N LEU A 109 12.41 13.23 -4.89
CA LEU A 109 11.67 12.13 -4.20
C LEU A 109 11.07 10.97 -5.03
N VAL A 110 11.45 9.68 -4.82
CA VAL A 110 10.79 8.52 -5.51
C VAL A 110 10.81 7.17 -4.76
N LYS A 111 9.73 6.37 -4.91
CA LYS A 111 9.71 4.90 -4.75
C LYS A 111 9.75 4.20 -6.12
N LEU A 112 10.39 3.02 -6.19
CA LEU A 112 10.70 2.31 -7.45
C LEU A 112 9.99 0.95 -7.55
N LYS A 113 9.51 0.59 -8.75
CA LYS A 113 8.95 -0.74 -9.07
C LYS A 113 9.19 -1.10 -10.54
N GLY A 114 9.50 -2.36 -10.84
CA GLY A 114 9.45 -2.87 -12.21
C GLY A 114 10.44 -4.01 -12.45
N THR A 115 10.95 -4.15 -13.67
CA THR A 115 11.86 -5.25 -14.04
C THR A 115 13.04 -4.82 -14.91
N HIS A 116 13.03 -3.58 -15.41
CA HIS A 116 14.10 -3.03 -16.23
C HIS A 116 15.08 -2.21 -15.40
N ALA A 117 16.28 -2.01 -15.95
CA ALA A 117 17.24 -1.07 -15.38
C ALA A 117 16.66 0.35 -15.43
N LEU A 118 16.95 1.14 -14.40
CA LEU A 118 16.52 2.53 -14.31
C LEU A 118 17.70 3.46 -14.59
N SER A 119 17.50 4.43 -15.47
CA SER A 119 18.41 5.56 -15.65
C SER A 119 17.67 6.87 -15.38
N LEU A 120 18.13 7.61 -14.37
CA LEU A 120 17.68 8.96 -14.07
C LEU A 120 18.76 9.93 -14.55
N LEU A 121 18.44 10.67 -15.61
CA LEU A 121 19.32 11.65 -16.22
C LEU A 121 18.88 13.05 -15.79
N CYS A 122 19.83 13.90 -15.45
CA CYS A 122 19.56 15.28 -15.05
C CYS A 122 20.59 16.23 -15.65
N ARG A 123 20.13 17.36 -16.21
CA ARG A 123 21.02 18.35 -16.86
C ARG A 123 21.61 19.40 -15.92
N SER A 124 21.03 19.61 -14.73
CA SER A 124 21.44 20.72 -13.86
C SER A 124 21.76 20.25 -12.43
N SER A 125 20.78 19.72 -11.71
CA SER A 125 20.96 19.25 -10.34
C SER A 125 19.93 18.19 -9.98
N ILE A 126 20.41 17.13 -9.34
CA ILE A 126 19.57 16.06 -8.78
C ILE A 126 19.62 16.16 -7.25
N VAL A 127 18.45 16.24 -6.61
CA VAL A 127 18.35 16.29 -5.14
C VAL A 127 17.48 15.15 -4.65
N ILE A 128 18.11 14.08 -4.17
CA ILE A 128 17.42 12.91 -3.64
C ILE A 128 17.32 13.04 -2.13
N ASN A 129 16.25 13.67 -1.65
CA ASN A 129 15.94 13.84 -0.22
C ASN A 129 15.02 12.73 0.30
N THR A 130 15.18 11.50 -0.21
CA THR A 130 14.37 10.36 0.24
C THR A 130 15.07 9.06 -0.02
N ALA A 131 14.66 8.02 0.69
CA ALA A 131 15.08 6.67 0.40
C ALA A 131 14.46 6.20 -0.93
N LEU A 132 15.30 5.87 -1.91
CA LEU A 132 14.88 5.12 -3.08
C LEU A 132 14.66 3.67 -2.65
N ALA A 133 13.40 3.31 -2.39
CA ALA A 133 13.03 1.94 -2.06
C ALA A 133 12.56 1.19 -3.31
N SER A 134 13.11 0.00 -3.55
CA SER A 134 12.57 -0.97 -4.51
C SER A 134 12.29 -2.27 -3.77
N SER A 135 11.26 -3.01 -4.21
CA SER A 135 11.11 -4.39 -3.75
C SER A 135 12.28 -5.21 -4.28
N PRO A 136 12.89 -6.12 -3.51
CA PRO A 136 14.06 -6.81 -4.01
C PRO A 136 13.72 -7.66 -5.25
N GLY A 137 14.60 -7.64 -6.27
CA GLY A 137 14.36 -8.28 -7.57
C GLY A 137 13.46 -7.48 -8.53
N THR A 138 13.02 -6.27 -8.15
CA THR A 138 12.17 -5.39 -8.99
C THR A 138 12.91 -4.24 -9.67
N LEU A 139 14.24 -4.31 -9.72
CA LEU A 139 15.06 -3.43 -10.57
C LEU A 139 15.95 -4.30 -11.43
N GLY A 140 15.92 -4.08 -12.74
CA GLY A 140 16.79 -4.77 -13.67
C GLY A 140 18.24 -4.30 -13.55
N GLY A 141 19.21 -5.18 -13.84
CA GLY A 141 20.63 -4.84 -13.88
C GLY A 141 21.11 -4.43 -15.27
N PHE A 142 22.25 -3.73 -15.34
CA PHE A 142 23.02 -3.55 -16.58
C PHE A 142 23.90 -4.79 -16.82
N PRO A 143 23.90 -5.43 -18.01
CA PRO A 143 24.86 -6.48 -18.34
C PRO A 143 26.25 -5.89 -18.56
N GLY A 144 27.29 -6.55 -18.06
CA GLY A 144 28.68 -6.16 -18.37
C GLY A 144 29.76 -6.36 -17.31
N GLY A 145 29.48 -6.93 -16.13
CA GLY A 145 30.54 -7.25 -15.14
C GLY A 145 30.49 -8.65 -14.55
N GLY A 146 30.17 -9.62 -15.39
CA GLY A 146 30.33 -11.03 -15.08
C GLY A 146 31.61 -11.58 -15.71
N GLY A 147 32.61 -11.90 -14.88
CA GLY A 147 33.65 -12.85 -15.27
C GLY A 147 33.08 -14.29 -15.25
N LEU A 148 33.71 -15.19 -15.99
CA LEU A 148 33.30 -16.59 -16.16
C LEU A 148 33.12 -17.28 -14.78
N SER A 149 31.97 -17.93 -14.61
CA SER A 149 31.43 -18.49 -13.35
C SER A 149 30.85 -17.45 -12.39
N GLN A 150 29.60 -17.03 -12.62
CA GLN A 150 28.89 -16.22 -11.64
C GLN A 150 27.47 -16.71 -11.41
N HIS A 151 27.18 -17.06 -10.15
CA HIS A 151 25.83 -17.17 -9.57
C HIS A 151 25.15 -15.79 -9.43
N ASN A 152 25.57 -14.80 -10.23
CA ASN A 152 25.20 -13.40 -10.13
C ASN A 152 24.37 -12.98 -11.36
N MET A 153 23.15 -13.54 -11.46
CA MET A 153 22.21 -13.26 -12.55
C MET A 153 21.81 -11.77 -12.66
N ASN A 154 22.19 -10.94 -11.68
CA ASN A 154 21.81 -9.53 -11.56
C ASN A 154 22.98 -8.53 -11.81
N GLY A 155 24.12 -8.98 -12.35
CA GLY A 155 25.22 -8.11 -12.76
C GLY A 155 26.19 -7.65 -11.64
N PRO A 156 27.31 -6.98 -12.01
CA PRO A 156 28.32 -6.48 -11.06
C PRO A 156 27.71 -5.45 -10.10
N GLY A 157 28.05 -5.53 -8.81
CA GLY A 157 27.51 -4.65 -7.76
C GLY A 157 26.20 -5.13 -7.12
N SER A 158 25.54 -6.15 -7.68
CA SER A 158 24.45 -6.84 -6.99
C SER A 158 25.02 -7.69 -5.86
N SER A 159 24.68 -7.35 -4.62
CA SER A 159 24.93 -8.23 -3.47
C SER A 159 24.28 -9.58 -3.73
N SER A 160 24.99 -10.69 -3.51
CA SER A 160 24.49 -12.06 -3.73
C SER A 160 23.44 -12.52 -2.71
N LEU A 161 22.65 -11.60 -2.15
CA LEU A 161 21.58 -11.93 -1.22
C LEU A 161 20.41 -12.51 -2.00
N ARG A 162 20.08 -13.77 -1.71
CA ARG A 162 18.93 -14.46 -2.29
C ARG A 162 17.66 -13.92 -1.66
N VAL A 163 16.75 -13.41 -2.50
CA VAL A 163 15.46 -12.86 -2.07
C VAL A 163 14.38 -13.90 -2.32
N TYR A 164 13.53 -14.11 -1.31
CA TYR A 164 12.30 -14.88 -1.42
C TYR A 164 11.12 -13.94 -1.26
N SER A 165 10.18 -13.97 -2.22
CA SER A 165 8.94 -13.19 -2.15
C SER A 165 7.76 -14.14 -2.02
N HIS A 166 6.92 -13.90 -1.01
CA HIS A 166 5.74 -14.71 -0.72
C HIS A 166 4.55 -13.81 -0.40
N THR A 167 3.38 -14.18 -0.91
CA THR A 167 2.11 -13.56 -0.55
C THR A 167 1.35 -14.49 0.36
N ILE A 168 1.02 -14.02 1.56
CA ILE A 168 0.21 -14.75 2.52
C ILE A 168 -1.20 -14.15 2.48
N ARG A 169 -2.22 -15.02 2.36
CA ARG A 169 -3.62 -14.62 2.41
C ARG A 169 -4.36 -15.45 3.43
N THR A 170 -5.01 -14.79 4.37
CA THR A 170 -5.95 -15.39 5.31
C THR A 170 -7.36 -15.04 4.87
N SER A 171 -8.15 -16.04 4.48
CA SER A 171 -9.55 -15.87 4.08
C SER A 171 -10.43 -16.93 4.73
N GLY A 172 -11.72 -16.66 4.79
CA GLY A 172 -12.75 -17.59 5.24
C GLY A 172 -14.06 -17.29 4.53
N GLN A 173 -14.93 -18.29 4.40
CA GLN A 173 -16.29 -18.08 3.92
C GLN A 173 -17.05 -17.27 4.97
N LEU A 174 -17.66 -16.14 4.57
CA LEU A 174 -18.44 -15.31 5.48
C LEU A 174 -19.81 -15.94 5.75
N ASP A 175 -20.07 -16.24 7.01
CA ASP A 175 -21.40 -16.56 7.53
C ASP A 175 -21.90 -15.35 8.33
N PRO A 176 -22.88 -14.58 7.82
CA PRO A 176 -23.25 -13.30 8.43
C PRO A 176 -24.06 -13.49 9.71
N THR A 177 -23.90 -12.56 10.65
CA THR A 177 -24.79 -12.46 11.80
C THR A 177 -26.20 -12.06 11.33
N VAL A 178 -27.22 -12.73 11.85
CA VAL A 178 -28.64 -12.43 11.56
C VAL A 178 -29.37 -12.12 12.86
N GLN A 179 -30.02 -10.97 12.89
CA GLN A 179 -30.84 -10.52 14.01
C GLN A 179 -32.26 -10.22 13.54
N GLU A 180 -33.23 -10.34 14.44
CA GLU A 180 -34.61 -9.92 14.23
C GLU A 180 -34.96 -8.79 15.18
N ILE A 181 -35.62 -7.77 14.64
CA ILE A 181 -36.18 -6.65 15.39
C ILE A 181 -37.69 -6.76 15.26
N GLN A 182 -38.40 -6.75 16.38
CA GLN A 182 -39.85 -6.86 16.42
C GLN A 182 -40.44 -5.71 17.22
N THR A 183 -41.42 -5.03 16.65
CA THR A 183 -42.31 -4.12 17.38
C THR A 183 -43.65 -4.82 17.62
N SER A 184 -44.28 -4.56 18.77
CA SER A 184 -45.62 -5.07 19.08
C SER A 184 -46.43 -4.10 19.93
N VAL A 185 -47.75 -4.14 19.81
CA VAL A 185 -48.72 -3.37 20.62
C VAL A 185 -49.90 -4.25 21.03
N ALA A 186 -50.61 -3.91 22.11
CA ALA A 186 -51.81 -4.64 22.51
C ALA A 186 -52.90 -4.65 21.42
N LEU A 187 -53.71 -5.71 21.40
CA LEU A 187 -54.83 -5.85 20.45
C LEU A 187 -55.81 -4.67 20.57
N GLY A 188 -56.26 -4.16 19.41
CA GLY A 188 -57.21 -3.04 19.34
C GLY A 188 -56.60 -1.65 19.57
N GLN A 189 -55.26 -1.54 19.63
CA GLN A 189 -54.55 -0.27 19.78
C GLN A 189 -53.82 0.12 18.50
N THR A 190 -53.61 1.42 18.33
CA THR A 190 -52.79 1.96 17.23
C THR A 190 -51.38 2.24 17.73
N MET A 191 -50.37 1.61 17.11
CA MET A 191 -48.97 1.91 17.38
C MET A 191 -48.56 3.21 16.67
N ARG A 192 -47.84 4.10 17.37
CA ARG A 192 -47.19 5.28 16.77
C ARG A 192 -45.83 5.49 17.42
N GLY A 193 -45.09 6.48 16.93
CA GLY A 193 -43.81 6.88 17.52
C GLY A 193 -42.61 6.23 16.85
N THR A 194 -41.50 6.17 17.57
CA THR A 194 -40.20 5.76 17.03
C THR A 194 -39.46 4.85 18.01
N PHE A 195 -38.36 4.25 17.58
CA PHE A 195 -37.42 3.56 18.44
C PHE A 195 -36.00 3.81 17.96
N THR A 196 -35.01 3.55 18.80
CA THR A 196 -33.58 3.58 18.43
C THR A 196 -32.94 2.24 18.74
N LEU A 197 -31.89 1.90 18.01
CA LEU A 197 -31.09 0.69 18.24
C LEU A 197 -29.65 1.08 18.57
N SER A 198 -29.02 0.34 19.48
CA SER A 198 -27.62 0.55 19.85
C SER A 198 -26.82 -0.74 19.77
N ASP A 199 -25.57 -0.65 19.33
CA ASP A 199 -24.57 -1.74 19.40
C ASP A 199 -23.72 -1.68 20.68
N GLY A 200 -24.04 -0.76 21.60
CA GLY A 200 -23.28 -0.48 22.83
C GLY A 200 -22.33 0.71 22.72
N PHE A 201 -21.92 1.10 21.50
CA PHE A 201 -21.02 2.24 21.27
C PHE A 201 -21.69 3.36 20.46
N ARG A 202 -22.55 2.99 19.54
CA ARG A 202 -23.29 3.86 18.63
C ARG A 202 -24.78 3.62 18.78
N VAL A 203 -25.56 4.62 18.39
CA VAL A 203 -27.02 4.59 18.45
C VAL A 203 -27.56 5.11 17.13
N THR A 204 -28.56 4.44 16.57
CA THR A 204 -29.23 4.91 15.37
C THR A 204 -29.99 6.21 15.61
N GLY A 205 -30.31 6.91 14.51
CA GLY A 205 -31.39 7.88 14.53
C GLY A 205 -32.73 7.26 14.95
N ARG A 206 -33.74 8.11 15.17
CA ARG A 206 -35.10 7.65 15.51
C ARG A 206 -35.75 6.97 14.31
N ILE A 207 -35.93 5.66 14.42
CA ILE A 207 -36.55 4.81 13.40
C ILE A 207 -38.06 4.81 13.61
N PRO A 208 -38.87 5.15 12.59
CA PRO A 208 -40.32 5.05 12.67
C PRO A 208 -40.78 3.62 12.98
N TYR A 209 -41.86 3.48 13.77
CA TYR A 209 -42.48 2.18 14.07
C TYR A 209 -42.91 1.42 12.80
N ASP A 210 -43.12 2.15 11.70
CA ASP A 210 -43.52 1.68 10.39
C ASP A 210 -42.45 1.87 9.30
N ALA A 211 -41.17 1.88 9.68
CA ALA A 211 -40.07 1.97 8.72
C ALA A 211 -40.15 0.90 7.61
N SER A 212 -39.85 1.29 6.37
CA SER A 212 -39.61 0.34 5.28
C SER A 212 -38.34 -0.48 5.53
N ALA A 213 -38.19 -1.61 4.83
CA ALA A 213 -36.94 -2.35 4.88
C ALA A 213 -35.76 -1.47 4.43
N GLN A 214 -35.99 -0.61 3.43
CA GLN A 214 -35.00 0.34 2.92
C GLN A 214 -34.65 1.42 3.95
N ASP A 215 -35.64 2.02 4.62
CA ASP A 215 -35.39 3.01 5.67
C ASP A 215 -34.62 2.38 6.83
N MET A 216 -35.01 1.17 7.24
CA MET A 216 -34.34 0.41 8.30
C MET A 216 -32.87 0.14 7.94
N THR A 217 -32.58 -0.26 6.69
CA THR A 217 -31.21 -0.39 6.20
C THR A 217 -30.46 0.93 6.35
N ALA A 218 -31.01 2.04 5.85
CA ALA A 218 -30.34 3.34 5.90
C ALA A 218 -30.04 3.80 7.35
N PHE A 219 -30.99 3.64 8.27
CA PHE A 219 -30.78 4.00 9.69
C PHE A 219 -29.69 3.16 10.36
N LEU A 220 -29.58 1.87 10.01
CA LEU A 220 -28.56 0.97 10.56
C LEU A 220 -27.17 1.29 9.99
N GLU A 221 -27.06 1.45 8.67
CA GLU A 221 -25.78 1.73 8.01
C GLU A 221 -25.21 3.08 8.46
N ILE A 222 -26.05 4.13 8.49
CA ILE A 222 -25.63 5.47 8.93
C ILE A 222 -25.41 5.51 10.44
N GLY A 223 -26.33 4.93 11.22
CA GLY A 223 -26.35 5.07 12.67
C GLY A 223 -25.29 4.25 13.39
N LEU A 224 -25.02 3.02 12.92
CA LEU A 224 -24.08 2.10 13.57
C LEU A 224 -22.75 2.00 12.84
N GLY A 225 -22.68 2.38 11.55
CA GLY A 225 -21.45 2.27 10.77
C GLY A 225 -20.95 0.82 10.68
N THR A 226 -21.85 -0.17 10.74
CA THR A 226 -21.54 -1.60 10.70
C THR A 226 -21.22 -2.13 9.29
N GLY A 227 -21.06 -1.23 8.32
CA GLY A 227 -20.99 -1.55 6.90
C GLY A 227 -22.37 -1.90 6.33
N SER A 228 -22.42 -2.64 5.23
CA SER A 228 -23.67 -2.93 4.53
C SER A 228 -24.53 -3.96 5.26
N VAL A 229 -25.84 -3.69 5.33
CA VAL A 229 -26.82 -4.60 5.92
C VAL A 229 -27.96 -4.88 4.94
N ARG A 230 -28.46 -6.11 4.97
CA ARG A 230 -29.68 -6.50 4.25
C ARG A 230 -30.82 -6.66 5.23
N VAL A 231 -31.83 -5.80 5.12
CA VAL A 231 -33.05 -5.88 5.90
C VAL A 231 -34.18 -6.47 5.05
N THR A 232 -34.92 -7.41 5.63
CA THR A 232 -36.13 -7.99 5.03
C THR A 232 -37.26 -7.97 6.04
N ARG A 233 -38.49 -7.72 5.61
CA ARG A 233 -39.65 -7.89 6.49
C ARG A 233 -40.02 -9.36 6.58
N VAL A 234 -40.35 -9.82 7.78
CA VAL A 234 -40.76 -11.21 8.03
C VAL A 234 -42.23 -11.21 8.47
N GLY A 235 -43.05 -12.00 7.77
CA GLY A 235 -44.48 -12.14 8.04
C GLY A 235 -45.38 -11.35 7.08
N HIS A 236 -46.68 -11.67 7.09
CA HIS A 236 -47.69 -10.90 6.38
C HIS A 236 -47.89 -9.54 7.09
N ASP A 237 -48.05 -8.46 6.33
CA ASP A 237 -48.39 -7.10 6.79
C ASP A 237 -49.74 -7.07 7.56
N MET A 238 -49.83 -7.71 8.72
CA MET A 238 -50.87 -7.42 9.70
C MET A 238 -50.46 -6.16 10.44
N ALA A 239 -50.54 -5.05 9.71
CA ALA A 239 -50.17 -3.69 10.10
C ALA A 239 -50.90 -3.16 11.36
N VAL A 240 -51.71 -3.99 12.02
CA VAL A 240 -52.50 -3.63 13.19
C VAL A 240 -51.76 -3.95 14.51
N HIS A 241 -50.79 -4.87 14.54
CA HIS A 241 -50.25 -5.39 15.82
C HIS A 241 -48.74 -5.33 16.01
N GLY A 242 -47.96 -5.02 14.96
CA GLY A 242 -46.50 -5.00 15.05
C GLY A 242 -45.79 -5.25 13.73
N ARG A 243 -44.46 -5.10 13.70
CA ARG A 243 -43.62 -5.39 12.53
C ARG A 243 -42.39 -6.15 12.92
N THR A 244 -41.95 -7.05 12.03
CA THR A 244 -40.72 -7.82 12.22
C THR A 244 -39.79 -7.59 11.04
N TRP A 245 -38.56 -7.18 11.34
CA TRP A 245 -37.48 -7.03 10.38
C TRP A 245 -36.37 -8.03 10.70
N ARG A 246 -35.93 -8.77 9.69
CA ARG A 246 -34.75 -9.61 9.74
C ARG A 246 -33.58 -8.87 9.09
N VAL A 247 -32.57 -8.60 9.90
CA VAL A 247 -31.35 -7.88 9.55
C VAL A 247 -30.20 -8.87 9.39
N THR A 248 -29.55 -8.85 8.23
CA THR A 248 -28.35 -9.63 7.93
C THR A 248 -27.18 -8.68 7.74
N PHE A 249 -26.11 -8.82 8.53
CA PHE A 249 -24.92 -7.97 8.44
C PHE A 249 -23.95 -8.53 7.40
N LEU A 250 -23.80 -7.87 6.25
CA LEU A 250 -23.09 -8.41 5.09
C LEU A 250 -21.60 -8.11 5.09
N THR A 251 -21.18 -6.98 5.66
CA THR A 251 -19.76 -6.58 5.68
C THR A 251 -19.28 -6.20 7.07
N ALA A 252 -20.04 -6.54 8.11
CA ALA A 252 -19.62 -6.29 9.47
C ALA A 252 -18.42 -7.19 9.80
N LEU A 253 -17.32 -6.58 10.23
CA LEU A 253 -16.11 -7.28 10.62
C LEU A 253 -16.20 -7.68 12.10
N GLY A 254 -16.01 -8.97 12.38
CA GLY A 254 -16.01 -9.51 13.74
C GLY A 254 -17.41 -9.77 14.29
N ASN A 255 -17.48 -9.96 15.61
CA ASN A 255 -18.73 -10.26 16.30
C ASN A 255 -19.68 -9.04 16.32
N VAL A 256 -20.90 -9.20 15.80
CA VAL A 256 -21.94 -8.17 15.85
C VAL A 256 -22.79 -8.38 17.11
N PRO A 257 -22.71 -7.49 18.12
CA PRO A 257 -23.50 -7.63 19.33
C PRO A 257 -25.00 -7.53 19.04
N LEU A 258 -25.81 -8.15 19.90
CA LEU A 258 -27.26 -8.01 19.82
C LEU A 258 -27.64 -6.54 20.02
N LEU A 259 -28.40 -5.98 19.07
CA LEU A 259 -28.78 -4.58 19.14
C LEU A 259 -29.71 -4.33 20.34
N ALA A 260 -29.38 -3.36 21.19
CA ALA A 260 -30.20 -2.94 22.32
C ALA A 260 -31.25 -1.92 21.86
N PRO A 261 -32.54 -2.20 21.99
CA PRO A 261 -33.57 -1.28 21.55
C PRO A 261 -34.02 -0.33 22.66
N THR A 262 -34.24 0.94 22.31
CA THR A 262 -34.89 1.92 23.18
C THR A 262 -36.21 2.34 22.55
N SER A 263 -37.30 2.09 23.27
CA SER A 263 -38.66 2.37 22.80
C SER A 263 -39.06 3.83 23.04
N TYR A 264 -39.55 4.50 22.01
CA TYR A 264 -40.33 5.75 22.09
C TYR A 264 -41.69 5.56 21.41
N LEU A 265 -42.21 4.33 21.47
CA LEU A 265 -43.47 3.94 20.86
C LEU A 265 -44.64 4.28 21.77
N THR A 266 -45.74 4.73 21.19
CA THR A 266 -47.00 4.98 21.90
C THR A 266 -48.06 3.94 21.51
N GLY A 267 -48.97 3.69 22.45
CA GLY A 267 -49.94 2.59 22.39
C GLY A 267 -49.83 1.70 23.62
N LEU A 268 -50.94 1.17 24.13
CA LEU A 268 -50.91 0.34 25.35
C LEU A 268 -50.05 -0.90 25.12
N LYS A 269 -49.10 -1.15 26.05
CA LYS A 269 -48.12 -2.24 25.98
C LYS A 269 -47.31 -2.27 24.67
N SER A 270 -46.98 -1.09 24.13
CA SER A 270 -46.04 -0.99 23.01
C SER A 270 -44.63 -1.43 23.43
N THR A 271 -44.02 -2.33 22.66
CA THR A 271 -42.66 -2.83 22.93
C THR A 271 -41.87 -2.96 21.65
N VAL A 272 -40.55 -2.83 21.77
CA VAL A 272 -39.59 -3.22 20.73
C VAL A 272 -38.63 -4.23 21.34
N GLN A 273 -38.39 -5.32 20.64
CA GLN A 273 -37.53 -6.42 21.08
C GLN A 273 -36.57 -6.80 19.96
N THR A 274 -35.39 -7.26 20.34
CA THR A 274 -34.39 -7.77 19.42
C THR A 274 -34.05 -9.20 19.78
N ARG A 275 -33.79 -10.02 18.76
CA ARG A 275 -33.48 -11.44 18.92
C ARG A 275 -32.35 -11.84 17.98
N LEU A 276 -31.40 -12.61 18.51
CA LEU A 276 -30.36 -13.23 17.68
C LEU A 276 -30.93 -14.47 16.99
N VAL A 277 -30.88 -14.50 15.65
CA VAL A 277 -31.34 -15.65 14.85
C VAL A 277 -30.17 -16.55 14.49
N ARG A 278 -29.02 -15.95 14.17
CA ARG A 278 -27.80 -16.66 13.78
C ARG A 278 -26.59 -15.86 14.19
N VAL A 279 -25.65 -16.50 14.88
CA VAL A 279 -24.31 -15.95 15.16
C VAL A 279 -23.51 -16.01 13.87
N GLY A 280 -22.88 -14.91 13.48
CA GLY A 280 -21.95 -14.89 12.35
C GLY A 280 -20.57 -15.43 12.73
N ASN A 281 -19.78 -15.77 11.73
CA ASN A 281 -18.41 -16.22 11.95
C ASN A 281 -17.40 -15.07 11.88
N GLN A 282 -16.22 -15.31 12.45
CA GLN A 282 -15.07 -14.41 12.35
C GLN A 282 -13.79 -15.25 12.24
N LEU A 283 -12.79 -14.71 11.56
CA LEU A 283 -11.45 -15.29 11.61
C LEU A 283 -10.93 -15.23 13.05
N SER A 284 -10.29 -16.30 13.50
CA SER A 284 -9.69 -16.42 14.82
C SER A 284 -8.47 -17.36 14.75
N GLY A 285 -7.72 -17.44 15.84
CA GLY A 285 -6.54 -18.30 15.93
C GLY A 285 -5.32 -17.69 15.25
N GLY A 286 -4.57 -18.51 14.54
CA GLY A 286 -3.30 -18.10 13.95
C GLY A 286 -2.68 -19.22 13.14
N PHE A 287 -1.50 -18.96 12.61
CA PHE A 287 -0.78 -19.86 11.73
C PHE A 287 0.72 -19.85 12.04
N TYR A 288 1.40 -20.83 11.49
CA TYR A 288 2.85 -20.89 11.46
C TYR A 288 3.31 -20.73 10.02
N LEU A 289 4.45 -20.09 9.82
CA LEU A 289 5.12 -20.05 8.53
C LEU A 289 6.35 -20.94 8.60
N GLN A 290 6.57 -21.72 7.56
CA GLN A 290 7.77 -22.53 7.42
C GLN A 290 8.69 -21.90 6.38
N PHE A 291 9.95 -21.71 6.75
CA PHE A 291 11.01 -21.33 5.84
C PHE A 291 12.12 -22.38 5.92
N TRP A 292 12.27 -23.13 4.82
CA TRP A 292 13.06 -24.37 4.78
C TRP A 292 12.63 -25.35 5.88
N ASP A 293 13.56 -25.80 6.71
CA ASP A 293 13.30 -26.76 7.78
C ASP A 293 12.99 -26.08 9.13
N LYS A 294 12.75 -24.76 9.12
CA LYS A 294 12.46 -23.98 10.32
C LYS A 294 11.04 -23.45 10.31
N LEU A 295 10.34 -23.65 11.42
CA LEU A 295 9.01 -23.10 11.67
C LEU A 295 9.11 -21.75 12.40
N SER A 296 8.19 -20.83 12.13
CA SER A 296 8.05 -19.59 12.88
C SER A 296 7.48 -19.82 14.29
N THR A 297 7.47 -18.77 15.12
CA THR A 297 6.56 -18.69 16.27
C THR A 297 5.10 -18.67 15.79
N PHE A 298 4.16 -18.94 16.69
CA PHE A 298 2.73 -18.81 16.39
C PHE A 298 2.40 -17.36 16.04
N LEU A 299 1.81 -17.15 14.87
CA LEU A 299 1.43 -15.82 14.38
C LEU A 299 -0.10 -15.69 14.46
N PRO A 300 -0.64 -14.72 15.21
CA PRO A 300 -2.08 -14.52 15.25
C PRO A 300 -2.62 -14.15 13.86
N TYR A 301 -3.86 -14.56 13.57
CA TYR A 301 -4.49 -14.33 12.26
C TYR A 301 -4.54 -12.84 11.86
N ASN A 302 -4.57 -11.93 12.85
CA ASN A 302 -4.63 -10.49 12.68
C ASN A 302 -3.29 -9.77 12.97
N ILE A 303 -2.17 -10.51 12.96
CA ILE A 303 -0.84 -9.95 13.19
C ILE A 303 -0.57 -8.72 12.30
N THR A 304 0.04 -7.68 12.89
CA THR A 304 0.40 -6.47 12.12
C THR A 304 1.62 -6.75 11.23
N ALA A 305 1.84 -5.92 10.21
CA ALA A 305 3.02 -6.06 9.35
C ALA A 305 4.31 -5.95 10.16
N THR A 306 4.40 -4.98 11.06
CA THR A 306 5.54 -4.76 11.96
C THR A 306 5.77 -5.95 12.89
N ASP A 307 4.72 -6.46 13.53
CA ASP A 307 4.83 -7.60 14.44
C ASP A 307 5.21 -8.88 13.69
N MET A 308 4.66 -9.07 12.48
CA MET A 308 5.04 -10.19 11.62
C MET A 308 6.50 -10.09 11.20
N GLU A 309 6.96 -8.91 10.79
CA GLU A 309 8.37 -8.69 10.43
C GLU A 309 9.29 -9.06 11.60
N HIS A 310 9.00 -8.54 12.80
CA HIS A 310 9.77 -8.86 14.00
C HIS A 310 9.72 -10.36 14.35
N ALA A 311 8.55 -10.99 14.28
CA ALA A 311 8.38 -12.41 14.54
C ALA A 311 9.17 -13.29 13.56
N LEU A 312 9.22 -12.89 12.27
CA LEU A 312 9.97 -13.59 11.23
C LEU A 312 11.48 -13.36 11.36
N GLN A 313 11.94 -12.14 11.64
CA GLN A 313 13.35 -11.84 11.93
C GLN A 313 13.86 -12.67 13.10
N THR A 314 13.05 -12.79 14.14
CA THR A 314 13.39 -13.58 15.33
C THR A 314 13.38 -15.08 15.00
N SER A 315 12.31 -15.56 14.38
CA SER A 315 12.13 -16.98 14.07
C SER A 315 13.20 -17.52 13.13
N PHE A 316 13.59 -16.74 12.13
CA PHE A 316 14.53 -17.16 11.08
C PHE A 316 15.91 -16.52 11.22
N ARG A 317 16.24 -16.00 12.41
CA ARG A 317 17.58 -15.48 12.71
C ARG A 317 18.65 -16.51 12.33
N GLY A 318 19.63 -16.07 11.55
CA GLY A 318 20.71 -16.92 11.00
C GLY A 318 20.42 -17.54 9.63
N PHE A 319 19.15 -17.56 9.19
CA PHE A 319 18.74 -18.03 7.85
C PHE A 319 18.40 -16.87 6.91
N ILE A 320 17.95 -15.74 7.47
CA ILE A 320 17.63 -14.52 6.71
C ILE A 320 18.48 -13.35 7.20
N HIS A 321 18.87 -12.47 6.27
CA HIS A 321 19.59 -11.23 6.59
C HIS A 321 18.61 -10.11 6.99
N SER A 322 17.53 -9.98 6.23
CA SER A 322 16.43 -9.06 6.50
C SER A 322 15.11 -9.67 6.00
N VAL A 323 14.00 -9.15 6.50
CA VAL A 323 12.65 -9.41 5.99
C VAL A 323 11.91 -8.09 6.00
N THR A 324 11.04 -7.91 5.01
CA THR A 324 10.15 -6.75 4.93
C THR A 324 8.76 -7.28 4.71
N VAL A 325 7.82 -6.86 5.54
CA VAL A 325 6.42 -7.26 5.43
C VAL A 325 5.60 -6.06 5.01
N VAL A 326 4.92 -6.17 3.87
CA VAL A 326 3.95 -5.18 3.41
C VAL A 326 2.56 -5.77 3.54
N LYS A 327 1.70 -5.11 4.30
CA LYS A 327 0.27 -5.44 4.31
C LYS A 327 -0.38 -4.76 3.13
N ASP A 328 -0.65 -5.52 2.08
CA ASP A 328 -1.51 -5.04 1.00
C ASP A 328 -2.91 -4.79 1.56
N ILE A 329 -3.43 -3.57 1.35
CA ILE A 329 -4.85 -3.29 1.50
C ILE A 329 -5.49 -3.93 0.26
N PRO A 330 -6.42 -4.90 0.40
CA PRO A 330 -7.10 -5.45 -0.76
C PRO A 330 -7.72 -4.28 -1.53
N SER A 331 -7.33 -4.12 -2.80
CA SER A 331 -8.08 -3.30 -3.73
C SER A 331 -9.49 -3.89 -3.77
N THR A 332 -10.46 -3.14 -3.25
CA THR A 332 -11.87 -3.52 -3.29
C THR A 332 -12.24 -3.87 -4.73
N TYR A 333 -12.68 -5.11 -4.96
CA TYR A 333 -13.39 -5.50 -6.16
C TYR A 333 -14.84 -5.02 -6.10
#